data_AF-A0A2T7P617-F1
#
_entry.id   AF-A0A2T7P617-F1
#
_cell.length_a   1.000
_cell.length_b   1.000
_cell.length_c   1.000
_cell.angle_alpha   90.00
_cell.angle_beta   90.00
_cell.angle_gamma   90.00
#
_symmetry.space_group_name_H-M   'P 1'
#
loop_
_entity.id
_entity.type
_entity.pdbx_description
1 polymer ?
#
loop_
_entity_poly.entity_id
_entity_poly.type
_entity_poly.pdbx_seq_one_letter_code
_entity_poly.pdbx_strand_id
1 'polypeptide(L)'
;MLLLSRFLLGSEENPDAVRDNSQRESISTSDNHDNSSNSKRHSSASDDGWRASIARIPGVPYLRERALALLQLMKGTPRHPICPHRHGCLHYVVTGLLKMFGVGLLAQSTIKLMSSMSLLRRRPSQVLRSLVSMHNMGLGAFLGLYCALFRAVNCALRWLRGEDSAAHGFVGGLAAGAAMIFYKSITVSLYSCAKLMEILYFKGIESGHLPHIPWADVLIYAFSTAFVFHAAVFEPHALRSAYWKFLLRVTEGKFAGMNRRLLDGFGTKSSQLYPNYWPQYDTRFTQLSPNTDLSSLYR
;
A
#
# COMPACT_ATOMS: atom_id res chain seq x y z
N MET A 1 2.02 -11.60 10.23
CA MET A 1 2.50 -10.25 9.87
C MET A 1 4.03 -10.11 9.99
N LEU A 2 4.67 -10.71 11.00
CA LEU A 2 6.13 -10.69 11.21
C LEU A 2 7.00 -11.32 10.08
N LEU A 3 6.46 -12.30 9.34
CA LEU A 3 7.16 -12.89 8.18
C LEU A 3 7.22 -11.94 6.98
N LEU A 4 6.16 -11.15 6.76
CA LEU A 4 6.10 -10.13 5.72
C LEU A 4 6.98 -8.93 6.06
N SER A 5 7.06 -8.54 7.34
CA SER A 5 7.99 -7.48 7.77
C SER A 5 9.44 -7.91 7.64
N ARG A 6 9.81 -9.14 8.03
CA ARG A 6 11.17 -9.69 7.79
C ARG A 6 11.51 -9.85 6.31
N PHE A 7 10.51 -10.18 5.48
CA PHE A 7 10.67 -10.29 4.04
C PHE A 7 10.83 -8.92 3.35
N LEU A 8 10.07 -7.92 3.77
CA LEU A 8 10.11 -6.53 3.26
C LEU A 8 11.31 -5.72 3.77
N LEU A 9 11.68 -5.86 5.04
CA LEU A 9 12.83 -5.14 5.63
C LEU A 9 14.17 -5.74 5.21
N GLY A 10 14.18 -7.02 4.83
CA GLY A 10 15.30 -7.64 4.15
C GLY A 10 16.42 -8.07 5.08
N SER A 11 16.86 -9.31 4.86
CA SER A 11 17.98 -10.02 5.49
C SER A 11 19.37 -9.33 5.41
N GLU A 12 19.46 -8.06 5.02
CA GLU A 12 20.71 -7.30 4.87
C GLU A 12 20.98 -6.31 6.01
N GLU A 13 20.03 -6.08 6.91
CA GLU A 13 20.26 -5.31 8.13
C GLU A 13 21.03 -6.19 9.13
N ASN A 14 22.11 -5.66 9.71
CA ASN A 14 22.87 -6.38 10.73
C ASN A 14 21.90 -6.72 11.89
N PRO A 15 21.65 -8.00 12.21
CA PRO A 15 20.70 -8.36 13.26
C PRO A 15 21.07 -7.77 14.63
N ASP A 16 22.33 -7.38 14.81
CA ASP A 16 22.84 -6.77 16.04
C ASP A 16 22.52 -5.26 16.13
N ALA A 17 22.27 -4.56 15.01
CA ALA A 17 21.98 -3.13 15.01
C ALA A 17 20.50 -2.80 15.33
N VAL A 18 19.57 -3.70 14.97
CA VAL A 18 18.15 -3.57 15.35
C VAL A 18 17.93 -3.94 16.82
N ARG A 19 18.75 -4.87 17.32
CA ARG A 19 18.69 -5.37 18.70
C ARG A 19 19.13 -4.31 19.71
N ASP A 20 20.10 -3.46 19.36
CA ASP A 20 20.56 -2.36 20.22
C ASP A 20 19.50 -1.24 20.38
N ASN A 21 18.69 -0.99 19.34
CA ASN A 21 17.63 0.02 19.41
C ASN A 21 16.37 -0.50 20.15
N SER A 22 16.11 -1.81 20.12
CA SER A 22 15.02 -2.43 20.88
C SER A 22 15.39 -2.71 22.35
N GLN A 23 16.67 -2.89 22.66
CA GLN A 23 17.15 -3.12 24.04
C GLN A 23 17.32 -1.82 24.85
N ARG A 24 17.37 -0.65 24.21
CA ARG A 24 17.41 0.65 24.92
C ARG A 24 16.07 1.06 25.54
N GLU A 25 14.96 0.45 25.13
CA GLU A 25 13.62 0.67 25.72
C GLU A 25 13.23 -0.37 26.79
N SER A 26 14.13 -1.30 27.15
CA SER A 26 13.84 -2.32 28.17
C SER A 26 15.08 -2.74 28.96
N ILE A 27 15.58 -1.85 29.81
CA ILE A 27 16.47 -2.24 30.93
C ILE A 27 15.63 -2.24 32.21
N SER A 28 15.13 -3.41 32.59
CA SER A 28 15.12 -3.84 33.99
C SER A 28 15.14 -5.37 34.07
N THR A 29 16.03 -5.87 34.94
CA THR A 29 16.17 -7.25 35.46
C THR A 29 16.73 -8.36 34.56
N SER A 30 18.05 -8.54 34.71
CA SER A 30 18.80 -9.75 35.09
C SER A 30 18.44 -11.14 34.55
N ASP A 31 19.46 -11.76 33.93
CA ASP A 31 20.12 -13.05 34.28
C ASP A 31 20.33 -14.07 33.14
N ASN A 32 21.51 -14.70 33.25
CA ASN A 32 22.23 -15.58 32.33
C ASN A 32 21.49 -16.86 31.88
N HIS A 33 21.71 -17.30 30.63
CA HIS A 33 22.36 -18.60 30.33
C HIS A 33 22.62 -18.84 28.83
N ASP A 34 23.59 -19.72 28.59
CA ASP A 34 24.27 -20.13 27.36
C ASP A 34 23.45 -20.88 26.30
N ASN A 35 24.08 -20.94 25.10
CA ASN A 35 24.12 -22.02 24.12
C ASN A 35 22.87 -22.40 23.29
N SER A 36 22.98 -22.24 21.97
CA SER A 36 23.18 -23.38 21.07
C SER A 36 23.08 -22.97 19.59
N SER A 37 24.02 -23.50 18.84
CA SER A 37 24.11 -23.55 17.38
C SER A 37 22.97 -24.36 16.73
N ASN A 38 22.92 -24.26 15.39
CA ASN A 38 22.46 -25.29 14.43
C ASN A 38 21.10 -25.04 13.73
N SER A 39 21.12 -24.27 12.62
CA SER A 39 20.21 -24.50 11.47
C SER A 39 20.65 -23.72 10.23
N LYS A 40 21.66 -24.23 9.51
CA LYS A 40 22.01 -23.77 8.15
C LYS A 40 22.57 -24.94 7.36
N ARG A 41 21.73 -25.84 6.83
CA ARG A 41 22.22 -26.87 5.89
C ARG A 41 21.22 -27.45 4.87
N HIS A 42 19.95 -27.07 4.83
CA HIS A 42 18.97 -27.80 3.99
C HIS A 42 18.43 -27.11 2.72
N SER A 43 18.90 -25.92 2.32
CA SER A 43 18.32 -25.17 1.18
C SER A 43 19.25 -24.95 -0.03
N SER A 44 20.42 -25.59 -0.11
CA SER A 44 21.40 -25.31 -1.17
C SER A 44 21.18 -26.07 -2.49
N ALA A 45 20.64 -27.29 -2.47
CA ALA A 45 20.66 -28.18 -3.65
C ALA A 45 19.62 -27.84 -4.74
N SER A 46 18.53 -27.13 -4.39
CA SER A 46 17.47 -26.73 -5.34
C SER A 46 17.77 -25.42 -6.07
N ASP A 47 18.65 -24.58 -5.53
CA ASP A 47 18.90 -23.24 -6.05
C ASP A 47 19.84 -23.27 -7.28
N ASP A 48 20.70 -24.30 -7.37
CA ASP A 48 21.72 -24.44 -8.42
C ASP A 48 21.15 -24.86 -9.79
N GLY A 49 20.10 -25.70 -9.81
CA GLY A 49 19.50 -26.20 -11.06
C GLY A 49 18.75 -25.12 -11.87
N TRP A 50 18.08 -24.21 -11.18
CA TRP A 50 17.40 -23.07 -11.80
C TRP A 50 18.41 -22.03 -12.33
N ARG A 51 19.49 -21.77 -11.58
CA ARG A 51 20.58 -20.88 -11.99
C ARG A 51 21.25 -21.35 -13.28
N ALA A 52 21.50 -22.65 -13.42
CA ALA A 52 22.07 -23.25 -14.62
C ALA A 52 21.12 -23.19 -15.85
N SER A 53 19.81 -23.15 -15.61
CA SER A 53 18.81 -23.02 -16.68
C SER A 53 18.66 -21.59 -17.18
N ILE A 54 18.78 -20.60 -16.28
CA ILE A 54 18.77 -19.16 -16.63
C ILE A 54 20.03 -18.77 -17.39
N ALA A 55 21.18 -19.36 -17.05
CA ALA A 55 22.46 -19.12 -17.72
C ALA A 55 22.51 -19.59 -19.19
N ARG A 56 21.60 -20.49 -19.61
CA ARG A 56 21.49 -20.98 -21.00
C ARG A 56 20.74 -20.06 -21.94
N ILE A 57 20.12 -18.98 -21.45
CA ILE A 57 19.40 -18.01 -22.29
C ILE A 57 20.43 -17.06 -22.94
N PRO A 58 20.43 -16.90 -24.28
CA PRO A 58 21.38 -16.01 -24.96
C PRO A 58 21.23 -14.56 -24.47
N GLY A 59 22.35 -13.92 -24.13
CA GLY A 59 22.42 -12.53 -23.65
C GLY A 59 22.30 -12.33 -22.12
N VAL A 60 21.78 -13.32 -21.38
CA VAL A 60 21.75 -13.29 -19.90
C VAL A 60 23.14 -13.28 -19.25
N PRO A 61 24.14 -14.06 -19.71
CA PRO A 61 25.48 -14.01 -19.08
C PRO A 61 26.14 -12.64 -19.22
N TYR A 62 26.01 -11.98 -20.38
CA TYR A 62 26.53 -10.64 -20.63
C TYR A 62 25.86 -9.57 -19.75
N LEU A 63 24.53 -9.61 -19.63
CA LEU A 63 23.77 -8.71 -18.76
C LEU A 63 24.13 -8.92 -17.28
N ARG A 64 24.31 -10.17 -16.86
CA ARG A 64 24.71 -10.53 -15.49
C ARG A 64 26.09 -9.97 -15.16
N GLU A 65 27.06 -10.11 -16.07
CA GLU A 65 28.40 -9.58 -15.87
C GLU A 65 28.41 -8.05 -15.73
N ARG A 66 27.70 -7.32 -16.60
CA ARG A 66 27.57 -5.86 -16.46
C ARG A 66 26.83 -5.45 -15.19
N ALA A 67 25.77 -6.15 -14.81
CA ALA A 67 25.04 -5.88 -13.58
C ALA A 67 25.93 -6.11 -12.34
N LEU A 68 26.70 -7.19 -12.32
CA LEU A 68 27.64 -7.48 -11.25
C LEU A 68 28.79 -6.46 -11.21
N ALA A 69 29.32 -6.05 -12.36
CA ALA A 69 30.34 -5.00 -12.45
C ALA A 69 29.83 -3.65 -11.92
N LEU A 70 28.60 -3.26 -12.27
CA LEU A 70 27.95 -2.06 -11.74
C LEU A 70 27.72 -2.17 -10.22
N LEU A 71 27.25 -3.32 -9.73
CA LEU A 71 27.08 -3.56 -8.30
C LEU A 71 28.43 -3.48 -7.56
N GLN A 72 29.51 -4.00 -8.15
CA GLN A 72 30.84 -3.90 -7.57
C GLN A 72 31.36 -2.46 -7.55
N LEU A 73 31.13 -1.67 -8.61
CA LEU A 73 31.44 -0.24 -8.61
C LEU A 73 30.66 0.50 -7.52
N MET A 74 29.38 0.18 -7.35
CA MET A 74 28.53 0.76 -6.31
C MET A 74 28.93 0.35 -4.89
N LYS A 75 29.62 -0.78 -4.69
CA LYS A 75 30.15 -1.16 -3.36
C LYS A 75 31.21 -0.19 -2.84
N GLY A 76 31.89 0.54 -3.73
CA GLY A 76 32.87 1.57 -3.38
C GLY A 76 32.28 2.92 -2.98
N THR A 77 30.94 3.09 -2.95
CA THR A 77 30.33 4.36 -2.51
C THR A 77 30.54 4.62 -1.02
N PRO A 78 30.64 5.91 -0.62
CA PRO A 78 30.87 6.27 0.77
C PRO A 78 29.73 5.78 1.67
N ARG A 79 30.10 5.34 2.87
CA ARG A 79 29.21 4.83 3.91
C ARG A 79 29.20 5.81 5.07
N HIS A 80 28.02 6.16 5.57
CA HIS A 80 27.92 6.87 6.84
C HIS A 80 28.22 5.92 8.00
N PRO A 81 28.99 6.32 9.03
CA PRO A 81 29.31 5.46 10.17
C PRO A 81 28.06 4.97 10.93
N ILE A 82 27.01 5.79 10.97
CA ILE A 82 25.76 5.54 11.70
C ILE A 82 24.81 4.60 10.94
N CYS A 83 25.03 4.39 9.63
CA CYS A 83 24.14 3.54 8.87
C CYS A 83 24.35 2.04 9.24
N PRO A 84 23.26 1.28 9.49
CA PRO A 84 23.34 -0.12 9.94
C PRO A 84 23.69 -1.13 8.84
N HIS A 85 23.93 -0.67 7.61
CA HIS A 85 24.18 -1.53 6.46
C HIS A 85 25.68 -1.80 6.23
N ARG A 86 25.98 -3.02 5.76
CA ARG A 86 27.35 -3.56 5.62
C ARG A 86 28.13 -3.04 4.41
N HIS A 87 27.42 -2.67 3.34
CA HIS A 87 27.99 -2.15 2.09
C HIS A 87 27.72 -0.63 1.95
N GLY A 88 28.18 0.00 0.86
CA GLY A 88 27.92 1.42 0.58
C GLY A 88 26.42 1.76 0.54
N CYS A 89 26.06 3.01 0.89
CA CYS A 89 24.66 3.46 0.95
C CYS A 89 23.94 3.27 -0.39
N LEU A 90 24.61 3.57 -1.51
CA LEU A 90 24.04 3.44 -2.84
C LEU A 90 23.75 1.97 -3.20
N HIS A 91 24.67 1.07 -2.86
CA HIS A 91 24.47 -0.36 -3.06
C HIS A 91 23.23 -0.87 -2.30
N TYR A 92 23.04 -0.42 -1.06
CA TYR A 92 21.87 -0.78 -0.25
C TYR A 92 20.54 -0.27 -0.85
N VAL A 93 20.53 0.94 -1.40
CA VAL A 93 19.35 1.51 -2.09
C VAL A 93 19.02 0.73 -3.36
N VAL A 94 20.01 0.53 -4.24
CA VAL A 94 19.81 -0.11 -5.54
C VAL A 94 19.46 -1.59 -5.40
N THR A 95 20.11 -2.30 -4.48
CA THR A 95 19.79 -3.72 -4.21
C THR A 95 18.37 -3.86 -3.66
N GLY A 96 17.94 -2.94 -2.80
CA GLY A 96 16.57 -2.86 -2.32
C GLY A 96 15.55 -2.62 -3.43
N LEU A 97 15.83 -1.66 -4.31
CA LEU A 97 15.02 -1.38 -5.49
C LEU A 97 14.85 -2.64 -6.34
N LEU A 98 15.95 -3.28 -6.72
CA LEU A 98 15.94 -4.40 -7.66
C LEU A 98 15.22 -5.62 -7.07
N LYS A 99 15.44 -5.89 -5.78
CA LYS A 99 14.77 -6.99 -5.07
C LYS A 99 13.25 -6.79 -5.03
N MET A 100 12.79 -5.60 -4.61
CA MET A 100 11.36 -5.33 -4.44
C MET A 100 10.64 -5.13 -5.77
N PHE A 101 11.34 -4.58 -6.76
CA PHE A 101 10.88 -4.54 -8.13
C PHE A 101 10.64 -5.96 -8.68
N GLY A 102 11.59 -6.88 -8.46
CA GLY A 102 11.46 -8.28 -8.84
C GLY A 102 10.27 -8.96 -8.16
N VAL A 103 10.07 -8.75 -6.85
CA VAL A 103 8.90 -9.27 -6.11
C VAL A 103 7.58 -8.73 -6.71
N GLY A 104 7.51 -7.44 -7.02
CA GLY A 104 6.31 -6.85 -7.62
C GLY A 104 6.00 -7.39 -9.01
N LEU A 105 7.03 -7.58 -9.84
CA LEU A 105 6.87 -8.22 -11.15
C LEU A 105 6.40 -9.67 -11.04
N LEU A 106 6.94 -10.43 -10.09
CA LEU A 106 6.52 -11.81 -9.83
C LEU A 106 5.04 -11.86 -9.41
N ALA A 107 4.63 -10.99 -8.49
CA ALA A 107 3.24 -10.89 -8.04
C ALA A 107 2.27 -10.54 -9.18
N GLN A 108 2.62 -9.57 -10.05
CA GLN A 108 1.79 -9.25 -11.21
C GLN A 108 1.74 -10.39 -12.22
N SER A 109 2.87 -11.10 -12.39
CA SER A 109 2.96 -12.24 -13.29
C SER A 109 2.07 -13.39 -12.83
N THR A 110 2.08 -13.74 -11.54
CA THR A 110 1.25 -14.83 -10.99
C THR A 110 -0.24 -14.52 -11.07
N ILE A 111 -0.67 -13.30 -10.73
CA ILE A 111 -2.09 -12.90 -10.81
C ILE A 111 -2.61 -13.00 -12.25
N LYS A 112 -1.82 -12.52 -13.22
CA LYS A 112 -2.18 -12.63 -14.65
C LYS A 112 -2.17 -14.07 -15.15
N LEU A 113 -1.21 -14.86 -14.70
CA LEU A 113 -1.11 -16.27 -15.06
C LEU A 113 -2.34 -17.04 -14.57
N MET A 114 -2.77 -16.77 -13.34
CA MET A 114 -3.95 -17.38 -12.73
C MET A 114 -5.22 -16.95 -13.44
N SER A 115 -5.38 -15.66 -13.76
CA SER A 115 -6.57 -15.14 -14.43
C SER A 115 -6.69 -15.57 -15.90
N SER A 116 -5.57 -15.85 -16.58
CA SER A 116 -5.52 -16.15 -18.02
C SER A 116 -4.94 -17.54 -18.31
N MET A 117 -5.09 -18.48 -17.37
CA MET A 117 -4.52 -19.82 -17.45
C MET A 117 -5.01 -20.60 -18.70
N SER A 118 -6.24 -20.34 -19.15
CA SER A 118 -6.81 -20.89 -20.39
C SER A 118 -6.20 -20.29 -21.66
N LEU A 119 -5.80 -19.02 -21.65
CA LEU A 119 -5.15 -18.32 -22.77
C LEU A 119 -3.67 -18.67 -22.88
N LEU A 120 -2.99 -18.84 -21.74
CA LEU A 120 -1.58 -19.22 -21.67
C LEU A 120 -1.31 -20.54 -22.41
N ARG A 121 -2.21 -21.52 -22.25
CA ARG A 121 -2.06 -22.83 -22.91
C ARG A 121 -2.12 -22.73 -24.44
N ARG A 122 -2.78 -21.71 -24.99
CA ARG A 122 -2.96 -21.53 -26.44
C ARG A 122 -1.90 -20.62 -27.06
N ARG A 123 -1.45 -19.56 -26.38
CA ARG A 123 -0.47 -18.58 -26.91
C ARG A 123 0.43 -17.98 -25.82
N PRO A 124 1.57 -18.63 -25.46
CA PRO A 124 2.46 -18.16 -24.40
C PRO A 124 3.18 -16.84 -24.72
N SER A 125 3.47 -16.57 -26.00
CA SER A 125 4.19 -15.37 -26.45
C SER A 125 3.40 -14.07 -26.23
N GLN A 126 2.06 -14.12 -26.33
CA GLN A 126 1.20 -12.95 -26.09
C GLN A 126 1.09 -12.60 -24.61
N VAL A 127 1.17 -13.61 -23.73
CA VAL A 127 1.19 -13.40 -22.27
C VAL A 127 2.52 -12.79 -21.85
N LEU A 128 3.64 -13.32 -22.35
CA LEU A 128 4.97 -12.76 -22.04
C LEU A 128 5.10 -11.29 -22.48
N ARG A 129 4.62 -10.98 -23.69
CA ARG A 129 4.60 -9.60 -24.21
C ARG A 129 3.65 -8.68 -23.40
N SER A 130 2.56 -9.24 -22.88
CA SER A 130 1.65 -8.54 -21.97
C SER A 130 2.20 -8.36 -20.55
N LEU A 131 3.18 -9.14 -20.12
CA LEU A 131 3.89 -8.95 -18.84
C LEU A 131 4.91 -7.81 -18.93
N VAL A 132 5.58 -7.68 -20.08
CA VAL A 132 6.60 -6.64 -20.33
C VAL A 132 5.99 -5.29 -20.76
N SER A 133 4.68 -5.22 -20.99
CA SER A 133 4.00 -3.95 -21.24
C SER A 133 4.14 -3.02 -20.03
N MET A 134 4.50 -1.75 -20.28
CA MET A 134 4.73 -0.71 -19.26
C MET A 134 3.59 -0.59 -18.23
N HIS A 135 2.35 -0.80 -18.65
CA HIS A 135 1.18 -0.73 -17.78
C HIS A 135 1.19 -1.84 -16.70
N ASN A 136 1.83 -2.96 -17.00
CA ASN A 136 1.89 -4.14 -16.15
C ASN A 136 3.17 -4.26 -15.34
N MET A 137 4.06 -3.27 -15.45
CA MET A 137 5.23 -3.13 -14.58
C MET A 137 4.98 -2.11 -13.46
N GLY A 138 3.79 -1.49 -13.43
CA GLY A 138 3.47 -0.42 -12.47
C GLY A 138 3.58 -0.83 -11.00
N LEU A 139 3.18 -2.05 -10.62
CA LEU A 139 3.30 -2.51 -9.23
C LEU A 139 4.76 -2.76 -8.86
N GLY A 140 5.53 -3.39 -9.76
CA GLY A 140 6.98 -3.56 -9.59
C GLY A 140 7.69 -2.22 -9.43
N ALA A 141 7.42 -1.27 -10.33
CA ALA A 141 7.98 0.09 -10.28
C ALA A 141 7.62 0.81 -8.98
N PHE A 142 6.36 0.74 -8.54
CA PHE A 142 5.92 1.31 -7.27
C PHE A 142 6.66 0.70 -6.08
N LEU A 143 6.70 -0.63 -5.95
CA LEU A 143 7.35 -1.30 -4.82
C LEU A 143 8.86 -1.05 -4.78
N GLY A 144 9.52 -1.12 -5.94
CA GLY A 144 10.94 -0.84 -6.07
C GLY A 144 11.28 0.60 -5.70
N LEU A 145 10.55 1.57 -6.26
CA LEU A 145 10.78 2.98 -6.00
C LEU A 145 10.43 3.38 -4.57
N TYR A 146 9.34 2.85 -4.00
CA TYR A 146 8.98 3.06 -2.60
C TYR A 146 10.12 2.65 -1.67
N CYS A 147 10.67 1.45 -1.86
CA CYS A 147 11.78 0.96 -1.04
C CYS A 147 13.07 1.75 -1.27
N ALA A 148 13.34 2.15 -2.52
CA ALA A 148 14.50 2.95 -2.85
C ALA A 148 14.45 4.34 -2.21
N LEU A 149 13.32 5.05 -2.33
CA LEU A 149 13.11 6.36 -1.72
C LEU A 149 13.17 6.28 -0.20
N PHE A 150 12.52 5.28 0.41
CA PHE A 150 12.57 5.09 1.85
C PHE A 150 14.02 4.94 2.34
N ARG A 151 14.81 4.06 1.71
CA ARG A 151 16.22 3.83 2.08
C ARG A 151 17.09 5.06 1.79
N ALA A 152 16.89 5.69 0.64
CA ALA A 152 17.66 6.87 0.23
C ALA A 152 17.43 8.04 1.18
N VAL A 153 16.17 8.32 1.56
CA VAL A 153 15.83 9.39 2.48
C VAL A 153 16.37 9.11 3.88
N ASN A 154 16.22 7.89 4.40
CA ASN A 154 16.78 7.55 5.72
C ASN A 154 18.32 7.66 5.75
N CYS A 155 19.01 7.19 4.70
CA CYS A 155 20.45 7.39 4.59
C CYS A 155 20.82 8.88 4.50
N ALA A 156 20.13 9.66 3.68
CA ALA A 156 20.38 11.10 3.55
C ALA A 156 20.14 11.84 4.87
N LEU A 157 19.08 11.51 5.60
CA LEU A 157 18.77 12.13 6.89
C LEU A 157 19.82 11.79 7.96
N ARG A 158 20.37 10.57 7.95
CA ARG A 158 21.50 10.19 8.82
C ARG A 158 22.78 10.93 8.46
N TRP A 159 23.05 11.16 7.17
CA TRP A 159 24.18 11.97 6.71
C TRP A 159 24.04 13.44 7.13
N LEU A 160 22.83 14.00 7.08
CA LEU A 160 22.58 15.40 7.39
C LEU A 160 22.54 15.68 8.90
N ARG A 161 21.96 14.77 9.69
CA ARG A 161 21.70 15.00 11.12
C ARG A 161 22.70 14.31 12.05
N GLY A 162 23.43 13.29 11.58
CA GLY A 162 24.38 12.57 12.41
C GLY A 162 23.74 11.79 13.57
N GLU A 163 22.44 11.48 13.48
CA GLU A 163 21.69 10.77 14.51
C GLU A 163 20.74 9.74 13.86
N ASP A 164 20.36 8.70 14.61
CA ASP A 164 19.32 7.74 14.20
C ASP A 164 18.08 7.89 15.10
N SER A 165 17.17 8.76 14.69
CA SER A 165 15.87 9.01 15.34
C SER A 165 14.71 8.28 14.65
N ALA A 166 13.70 7.86 15.42
CA ALA A 166 12.45 7.30 14.91
C ALA A 166 11.70 8.25 13.94
N ALA A 167 11.91 9.56 14.06
CA ALA A 167 11.32 10.56 13.16
C ALA A 167 11.81 10.41 11.70
N HIS A 168 13.01 9.87 11.47
CA HIS A 168 13.51 9.63 10.12
C HIS A 168 12.68 8.57 9.39
N GLY A 169 12.19 7.56 10.10
CA GLY A 169 11.29 6.55 9.55
C GLY A 169 9.97 7.16 9.08
N PHE A 170 9.44 8.14 9.82
CA PHE A 170 8.22 8.86 9.44
C PHE A 170 8.42 9.72 8.18
N VAL A 171 9.46 10.55 8.15
CA VAL A 171 9.79 11.40 6.99
C VAL A 171 10.11 10.55 5.76
N GLY A 172 10.89 9.48 5.95
CA GLY A 172 11.22 8.52 4.90
C GLY A 172 9.98 7.80 4.36
N GLY A 173 9.05 7.42 5.23
CA GLY A 173 7.77 6.81 4.84
C GLY A 173 6.88 7.76 4.04
N LEU A 174 6.76 9.02 4.48
CA LEU A 174 6.01 10.05 3.76
C LEU A 174 6.60 10.34 2.38
N ALA A 175 7.93 10.52 2.30
CA ALA A 175 8.61 10.73 1.03
C ALA A 175 8.50 9.53 0.10
N ALA A 176 8.63 8.30 0.62
CA ALA A 176 8.43 7.08 -0.14
C ALA A 176 6.99 6.93 -0.64
N GLY A 177 6.00 7.44 0.10
CA GLY A 177 4.60 7.48 -0.31
C GLY A 177 4.37 8.18 -1.66
N ALA A 178 5.22 9.14 -2.03
CA ALA A 178 5.18 9.79 -3.34
C ALA A 178 5.39 8.81 -4.51
N ALA A 179 6.00 7.65 -4.27
CA ALA A 179 6.11 6.58 -5.27
C ALA A 179 4.74 6.08 -5.76
N MET A 180 3.65 6.27 -5.00
CA MET A 180 2.30 5.88 -5.43
C MET A 180 1.85 6.56 -6.73
N ILE A 181 2.48 7.67 -7.14
CA ILE A 181 2.20 8.34 -8.42
C ILE A 181 2.42 7.38 -9.61
N PHE A 182 3.39 6.47 -9.50
CA PHE A 182 3.69 5.47 -10.54
C PHE A 182 2.65 4.35 -10.64
N TYR A 183 1.88 4.11 -9.58
CA TYR A 183 0.82 3.10 -9.55
C TYR A 183 -0.49 3.70 -9.05
N LYS A 184 -1.21 4.36 -9.95
CA LYS A 184 -2.47 5.06 -9.69
C LYS A 184 -3.65 4.09 -9.58
N SER A 185 -3.70 3.33 -8.49
CA SER A 185 -4.86 2.50 -8.13
C SER A 185 -5.44 2.94 -6.80
N ILE A 186 -6.65 3.49 -6.84
CA ILE A 186 -7.36 3.95 -5.64
C ILE A 186 -7.55 2.82 -4.62
N THR A 187 -7.77 1.59 -5.09
CA THR A 187 -7.95 0.42 -4.22
C THR A 187 -6.69 0.12 -3.41
N VAL A 188 -5.52 0.13 -4.06
CA VAL A 188 -4.25 -0.17 -3.39
C VAL A 188 -3.82 0.96 -2.47
N SER A 189 -4.00 2.20 -2.88
CA SER A 189 -3.73 3.37 -2.04
C SER A 189 -4.61 3.37 -0.78
N LEU A 190 -5.93 3.15 -0.95
CA LEU A 190 -6.88 3.11 0.17
C LEU A 190 -6.57 1.95 1.13
N TYR A 191 -6.29 0.76 0.60
CA TYR A 191 -5.89 -0.39 1.41
C TYR A 191 -4.60 -0.12 2.21
N SER A 192 -3.60 0.47 1.56
CA SER A 192 -2.32 0.81 2.21
C SER A 192 -2.51 1.86 3.30
N CYS A 193 -3.35 2.87 3.06
CA CYS A 193 -3.70 3.90 4.04
C CYS A 193 -4.43 3.30 5.25
N ALA A 194 -5.41 2.43 5.02
CA ALA A 194 -6.12 1.74 6.09
C ALA A 194 -5.17 0.87 6.94
N LYS A 195 -4.27 0.12 6.29
CA LYS A 195 -3.26 -0.69 7.00
C LYS A 195 -2.24 0.17 7.75
N LEU A 196 -1.84 1.32 7.21
CA LEU A 196 -0.98 2.26 7.91
C LEU A 196 -1.67 2.78 9.18
N MET A 197 -2.93 3.18 9.08
CA MET A 197 -3.71 3.66 10.22
C MET A 197 -3.88 2.60 11.30
N GLU A 198 -4.12 1.34 10.92
CA GLU A 198 -4.14 0.20 11.84
C GLU A 198 -2.79 0.02 12.57
N ILE A 199 -1.67 0.06 11.84
CA ILE A 199 -0.33 -0.04 12.43
C ILE A 199 -0.04 1.14 13.37
N LEU A 200 -0.41 2.36 12.99
CA LEU A 200 -0.23 3.55 13.81
C LEU A 200 -1.06 3.48 15.10
N TYR A 201 -2.28 2.93 15.02
CA TYR A 201 -3.13 2.72 16.18
C TYR A 201 -2.49 1.76 17.18
N PHE A 202 -2.07 0.57 16.74
CA PHE A 202 -1.40 -0.39 17.63
C PHE A 202 -0.10 0.15 18.19
N LYS A 203 0.72 0.80 17.36
CA LYS A 203 1.96 1.42 17.82
C LYS A 203 1.72 2.57 18.82
N GLY A 204 0.62 3.31 18.67
CA GLY A 204 0.22 4.36 19.60
C GLY A 204 -0.29 3.83 20.95
N ILE A 205 -0.85 2.62 20.97
CA ILE A 205 -1.20 1.91 22.21
C ILE A 205 0.08 1.43 22.90
N GLU A 206 1.02 0.83 22.15
CA GLU A 206 2.31 0.36 22.68
C GLU A 206 3.12 1.49 23.32
N SER A 207 3.08 2.70 22.74
CA SER A 207 3.76 3.88 23.29
C SER A 207 3.03 4.55 24.46
N GLY A 208 1.90 3.97 24.93
CA GLY A 208 1.10 4.48 26.04
C GLY A 208 0.37 5.80 25.77
N HIS A 209 0.35 6.29 24.52
CA HIS A 209 -0.32 7.54 24.16
C HIS A 209 -1.82 7.37 23.90
N LEU A 210 -2.27 6.19 23.46
CA LEU A 210 -3.68 5.92 23.17
C LEU A 210 -4.25 4.86 24.11
N PRO A 211 -5.46 5.08 24.67
CA PRO A 211 -6.15 4.05 25.44
C PRO A 211 -6.60 2.91 24.52
N HIS A 212 -6.50 1.66 25.01
CA HIS A 212 -7.03 0.49 24.31
C HIS A 212 -8.57 0.53 24.35
N ILE A 213 -9.18 0.89 23.24
CA ILE A 213 -10.64 0.93 23.10
C ILE A 213 -11.09 -0.44 22.58
N PRO A 214 -11.89 -1.21 23.34
CA PRO A 214 -12.46 -2.45 22.83
C PRO A 214 -13.37 -2.11 21.63
N TRP A 215 -13.29 -2.90 20.55
CA TRP A 215 -14.09 -2.74 19.32
C TRP A 215 -13.80 -1.46 18.52
N ALA A 216 -12.60 -0.89 18.63
CA ALA A 216 -12.20 0.29 17.87
C ALA A 216 -12.35 0.11 16.34
N ASP A 217 -12.08 -1.09 15.85
CA ASP A 217 -12.29 -1.49 14.45
C ASP A 217 -13.75 -1.36 14.02
N VAL A 218 -14.71 -1.77 14.86
CA VAL A 218 -16.14 -1.63 14.61
C VAL A 218 -16.55 -0.17 14.58
N LEU A 219 -16.04 0.66 15.49
CA LEU A 219 -16.34 2.10 15.52
C LEU A 219 -15.82 2.82 14.28
N ILE A 220 -14.57 2.53 13.87
CA ILE A 220 -13.98 3.11 12.66
C ILE A 220 -14.79 2.67 11.43
N TYR A 221 -15.18 1.39 11.36
CA TYR A 221 -16.02 0.88 10.30
C TYR A 221 -17.40 1.55 10.28
N ALA A 222 -18.05 1.70 11.44
CA ALA A 222 -19.36 2.34 11.56
C ALA A 222 -19.29 3.82 11.15
N PHE A 223 -18.27 4.55 11.60
CA PHE A 223 -18.06 5.96 11.24
C PHE A 223 -17.79 6.12 9.73
N SER A 224 -16.90 5.29 9.17
CA SER A 224 -16.62 5.29 7.72
C SER A 224 -17.89 5.00 6.91
N THR A 225 -18.65 4.00 7.33
CA THR A 225 -19.91 3.62 6.67
C THR A 225 -20.96 4.73 6.79
N ALA A 226 -21.09 5.35 7.97
CA ALA A 226 -21.99 6.48 8.20
C ALA A 226 -21.64 7.67 7.30
N PHE A 227 -20.35 8.00 7.17
CA PHE A 227 -19.87 9.05 6.27
C PHE A 227 -20.21 8.75 4.80
N VAL A 228 -19.99 7.52 4.34
CA VAL A 228 -20.32 7.10 2.98
C VAL A 228 -21.83 7.15 2.72
N PHE A 229 -22.66 6.74 3.69
CA PHE A 229 -24.12 6.85 3.57
C PHE A 229 -24.61 8.29 3.60
N HIS A 230 -24.02 9.13 4.45
CA HIS A 230 -24.28 10.56 4.44
C HIS A 230 -24.01 11.16 3.06
N ALA A 231 -22.84 10.87 2.48
CA ALA A 231 -22.52 11.28 1.11
C ALA A 231 -23.50 10.68 0.09
N ALA A 232 -23.96 9.44 0.27
CA ALA A 232 -24.91 8.81 -0.65
C ALA A 232 -26.29 9.49 -0.67
N VAL A 233 -26.69 10.09 0.46
CA VAL A 233 -27.95 10.84 0.59
C VAL A 233 -27.79 12.26 0.04
N PHE A 234 -26.77 13.00 0.49
CA PHE A 234 -26.59 14.41 0.16
C PHE A 234 -25.89 14.64 -1.19
N GLU A 235 -24.85 13.89 -1.54
CA GLU A 235 -24.03 14.13 -2.72
C GLU A 235 -23.75 12.82 -3.50
N PRO A 236 -24.79 12.18 -4.07
CA PRO A 236 -24.65 10.89 -4.75
C PRO A 236 -23.67 10.93 -5.93
N HIS A 237 -23.43 12.11 -6.50
CA HIS A 237 -22.48 12.34 -7.60
C HIS A 237 -21.02 12.25 -7.15
N ALA A 238 -20.72 12.48 -5.87
CA ALA A 238 -19.37 12.33 -5.32
C ALA A 238 -18.98 10.87 -5.13
N LEU A 239 -19.94 9.95 -5.11
CA LEU A 239 -19.65 8.52 -4.96
C LEU A 239 -19.17 7.91 -6.26
N ARG A 240 -18.28 6.91 -6.10
CA ARG A 240 -17.86 6.07 -7.21
C ARG A 240 -19.09 5.39 -7.83
N SER A 241 -19.25 5.53 -9.15
CA SER A 241 -20.41 5.02 -9.90
C SER A 241 -20.68 3.51 -9.67
N ALA A 242 -19.64 2.71 -9.48
CA ALA A 242 -19.76 1.28 -9.15
C ALA A 242 -20.42 1.06 -7.78
N TYR A 243 -20.07 1.87 -6.78
CA TYR A 243 -20.65 1.79 -5.44
C TYR A 243 -22.09 2.32 -5.43
N TRP A 244 -22.38 3.39 -6.17
CA TRP A 244 -23.75 3.86 -6.37
C TRP A 244 -24.67 2.77 -6.95
N LYS A 245 -24.23 2.08 -8.01
CA LYS A 245 -24.97 0.95 -8.58
C LYS A 245 -25.15 -0.20 -7.59
N PHE A 246 -24.14 -0.47 -6.76
CA PHE A 246 -24.24 -1.46 -5.69
C PHE A 246 -25.31 -1.08 -4.66
N LEU A 247 -25.30 0.17 -4.18
CA LEU A 247 -26.32 0.68 -3.26
C LEU A 247 -27.73 0.57 -3.85
N LEU A 248 -27.92 0.98 -5.10
CA LEU A 248 -29.21 0.86 -5.78
C LEU A 248 -29.67 -0.60 -5.88
N ARG A 249 -28.76 -1.54 -6.12
CA ARG A 249 -29.10 -2.97 -6.18
C ARG A 249 -29.53 -3.51 -4.81
N VAL A 250 -28.76 -3.21 -3.76
CA VAL A 250 -29.05 -3.68 -2.39
C VAL A 250 -30.34 -3.08 -1.85
N THR A 251 -30.68 -1.87 -2.30
CA THR A 251 -31.86 -1.15 -1.83
C THR A 251 -33.05 -1.24 -2.76
N GLU A 252 -32.98 -2.09 -3.79
CA GLU A 252 -34.03 -2.26 -4.80
C GLU A 252 -34.48 -0.93 -5.44
N GLY A 253 -33.54 -0.01 -5.62
CA GLY A 253 -33.81 1.31 -6.20
C GLY A 253 -34.45 2.32 -5.24
N LYS A 254 -34.70 1.97 -3.96
CA LYS A 254 -35.27 2.90 -2.96
C LYS A 254 -34.43 4.15 -2.78
N PHE A 255 -33.09 4.03 -2.85
CA PHE A 255 -32.22 5.21 -2.81
C PHE A 255 -32.50 6.15 -3.98
N ALA A 256 -32.78 5.67 -5.20
CA ALA A 256 -33.13 6.54 -6.32
C ALA A 256 -34.45 7.30 -6.07
N GLY A 257 -35.39 6.69 -5.33
CA GLY A 257 -36.71 7.24 -5.03
C GLY A 257 -36.77 8.37 -4.00
N MET A 258 -35.65 8.76 -3.39
CA MET A 258 -35.61 9.89 -2.47
C MET A 258 -35.79 11.23 -3.20
N ASN A 259 -36.57 12.14 -2.61
CA ASN A 259 -36.76 13.48 -3.17
C ASN A 259 -35.57 14.39 -2.88
N ARG A 260 -34.58 14.36 -3.78
CA ARG A 260 -33.33 15.11 -3.63
C ARG A 260 -33.47 16.61 -3.88
N ARG A 261 -34.56 17.07 -4.52
CA ARG A 261 -34.81 18.51 -4.67
C ARG A 261 -35.05 19.19 -3.32
N LEU A 262 -35.53 18.45 -2.32
CA LEU A 262 -35.63 18.90 -0.92
C LEU A 262 -34.29 18.89 -0.17
N LEU A 263 -33.23 18.38 -0.77
CA LEU A 263 -31.89 18.41 -0.18
C LEU A 263 -31.04 19.51 -0.83
N ASP A 264 -31.39 19.97 -2.03
CA ASP A 264 -30.68 21.04 -2.72
C ASP A 264 -30.68 22.37 -1.96
N GLY A 265 -31.67 22.62 -1.09
CA GLY A 265 -31.69 23.83 -0.26
C GLY A 265 -30.56 23.91 0.75
N PHE A 266 -29.90 22.78 1.07
CA PHE A 266 -28.68 22.74 1.88
C PHE A 266 -27.41 23.03 1.06
N GLY A 267 -27.54 23.37 -0.23
CA GLY A 267 -26.41 23.68 -1.12
C GLY A 267 -25.67 22.46 -1.69
N THR A 268 -26.14 21.24 -1.40
CA THR A 268 -25.44 19.97 -1.71
C THR A 268 -25.63 19.44 -3.13
N LYS A 269 -26.27 20.19 -4.06
CA LYS A 269 -26.52 19.78 -5.46
C LYS A 269 -26.95 18.31 -5.59
N SER A 270 -27.78 17.86 -4.66
CA SER A 270 -28.21 16.48 -4.50
C SER A 270 -28.99 15.97 -5.71
N SER A 271 -29.76 16.84 -6.38
CA SER A 271 -30.56 16.48 -7.55
C SER A 271 -29.75 16.26 -8.84
N GLN A 272 -28.43 16.46 -8.86
CA GLN A 272 -27.64 16.42 -10.09
C GLN A 272 -27.74 15.10 -10.88
N LEU A 273 -27.89 13.95 -10.20
CA LEU A 273 -28.11 12.66 -10.88
C LEU A 273 -29.53 12.48 -11.44
N TYR A 274 -30.53 13.14 -10.84
CA TYR A 274 -31.96 12.97 -11.14
C TYR A 274 -32.69 14.32 -11.08
N PRO A 275 -32.41 15.26 -12.00
CA PRO A 275 -32.89 16.64 -11.89
C PRO A 275 -34.42 16.77 -11.97
N ASN A 276 -35.08 15.88 -12.71
CA ASN A 276 -36.52 15.93 -12.97
C ASN A 276 -37.33 14.92 -12.15
N TYR A 277 -36.70 14.26 -11.18
CA TYR A 277 -37.38 13.23 -10.39
C TYR A 277 -38.17 13.85 -9.23
N TRP A 278 -39.47 13.57 -9.19
CA TRP A 278 -40.34 13.90 -8.06
C TRP A 278 -41.17 12.66 -7.70
N PRO A 279 -41.08 12.13 -6.47
CA PRO A 279 -41.90 11.00 -6.07
C PRO A 279 -43.37 11.41 -5.92
N GLN A 280 -44.28 10.47 -6.19
CA GLN A 280 -45.70 10.68 -5.97
C GLN A 280 -45.99 10.63 -4.47
N TYR A 281 -46.25 11.79 -3.88
CA TYR A 281 -46.67 11.89 -2.49
C TYR A 281 -48.17 11.66 -2.36
N ASP A 282 -48.57 11.01 -1.27
CA ASP A 282 -49.97 10.95 -0.87
C ASP A 282 -50.41 12.33 -0.37
N THR A 283 -51.38 12.92 -1.06
CA THR A 283 -51.90 14.27 -0.80
C THR A 283 -52.60 14.38 0.56
N ARG A 284 -52.91 13.24 1.20
CA ARG A 284 -53.46 13.20 2.56
C ARG A 284 -52.45 13.61 3.64
N PHE A 285 -51.15 13.41 3.38
CA PHE A 285 -50.10 13.67 4.36
C PHE A 285 -49.18 14.84 3.98
N THR A 286 -49.11 15.20 2.70
CA THR A 286 -48.14 16.17 2.19
C THR A 286 -48.73 17.02 1.06
N GLN A 287 -48.58 18.35 1.15
CA GLN A 287 -49.00 19.31 0.11
C GLN A 287 -47.88 19.67 -0.88
N LEU A 288 -46.71 19.03 -0.77
CA LEU A 288 -45.54 19.31 -1.61
C LEU A 288 -45.80 18.90 -3.07
N SER A 289 -45.90 19.90 -3.94
CA SER A 289 -45.98 19.73 -5.40
C SER A 289 -44.63 20.03 -6.07
N PRO A 290 -44.37 19.50 -7.29
CA PRO A 290 -43.15 19.78 -8.05
C PRO A 290 -42.87 21.27 -8.34
N ASN A 291 -43.93 22.09 -8.34
CA ASN A 291 -43.92 23.53 -8.61
C ASN A 291 -43.87 24.39 -7.34
N THR A 292 -43.83 23.76 -6.16
CA THR A 292 -43.76 24.48 -4.89
C THR A 292 -42.42 25.22 -4.80
N ASP A 293 -42.45 26.49 -4.40
CA ASP A 293 -41.22 27.24 -4.14
C ASP A 293 -40.52 26.70 -2.89
N LEU A 294 -39.50 25.88 -3.11
CA LEU A 294 -38.75 25.21 -2.06
C LEU A 294 -37.93 26.20 -1.21
N SER A 295 -37.66 27.42 -1.69
CA SER A 295 -36.91 28.42 -0.92
C SER A 295 -37.62 28.87 0.36
N SER A 296 -38.95 28.77 0.39
CA SER A 296 -39.78 29.09 1.56
C SER A 296 -39.62 28.08 2.71
N LEU A 297 -39.14 26.86 2.44
CA LEU A 297 -39.00 25.78 3.43
C LEU A 297 -37.70 25.84 4.24
N TYR A 298 -36.71 26.63 3.82
CA TYR A 298 -35.39 26.72 4.47
C TYR A 298 -35.15 28.06 5.18
N ARG A 299 -36.21 28.83 5.39
CA ARG A 299 -36.18 30.13 6.06
C ARG A 299 -36.53 29.96 7.53
#